data_AF-A0A5M6IQ66-F1
#
_entry.id   AF-A0A5M6IQ66-F1
#
_cell.length_a   1.000
_cell.length_b   1.000
_cell.length_c   1.000
_cell.angle_alpha   90.00
_cell.angle_beta   90.00
_cell.angle_gamma   90.00
#
_symmetry.space_group_name_H-M   'P 1'
#
loop_
_entity.id
_entity.type
_entity.pdbx_description
1 polymer ?
#
loop_
_entity_poly.entity_id
_entity_poly.type
_entity_poly.pdbx_seq_one_letter_code
_entity_poly.pdbx_strand_id
1 'polypeptide(L)'
;MRDNGPVTGHEIILTDGELLVSRTDTTGRITFVNKAFVDISGFPMVGSADRVCTEARSVAAAATQAQANVQVVAAATEQLTSSIQEISVRLRQSTTLTQRAVASGQRTQETIRSLANAAGRVGEVVKLINDIATQTNLLALNATIEAARAGAMGRGFAVVANEVKQLATQTARSTEEITRQITEIQQAMGSAVNAVADIGGTIGEIDHICGSIAAAMEEQTAATLEINRNATETSPDRHRLRGSRPDRLAGRAGAARLQRGRRQHRGTPAQPGQRGAQHGGTGGLTVVGGDDGPGRDSTDGE
;
A
#
# COMPACT_ATOMS: atom_id res chain seq x y z
N MET A 1 -57.75 7.32 21.17
CA MET A 1 -56.47 6.79 20.65
C MET A 1 -55.97 5.72 21.63
N ARG A 2 -56.47 4.49 21.51
CA ARG A 2 -55.96 3.32 22.24
C ARG A 2 -55.06 2.61 21.25
N ASP A 3 -53.76 2.80 21.44
CA ASP A 3 -52.73 2.08 20.71
C ASP A 3 -52.73 0.64 21.26
N ASN A 4 -53.40 -0.26 20.55
CA ASN A 4 -53.36 -1.69 20.84
C ASN A 4 -52.07 -2.24 20.23
N GLY A 5 -51.01 -2.23 21.02
CA GLY A 5 -49.80 -2.98 20.72
C GLY A 5 -50.11 -4.48 20.50
N PRO A 6 -49.20 -5.24 19.88
CA PRO A 6 -49.48 -6.57 19.36
C PRO A 6 -49.98 -7.50 20.46
N VAL A 7 -51.18 -8.06 20.27
CA VAL A 7 -51.66 -9.22 21.02
C VAL A 7 -50.69 -10.34 20.73
N THR A 8 -49.85 -10.69 21.70
CA THR A 8 -48.95 -11.82 21.59
C THR A 8 -49.82 -13.07 21.45
N GLY A 9 -49.69 -13.83 20.37
CA GLY A 9 -50.39 -15.11 20.13
C GLY A 9 -49.91 -16.24 21.05
N HIS A 10 -49.52 -15.90 22.27
CA HIS A 10 -48.92 -16.77 23.27
C HIS A 10 -49.96 -16.96 24.40
N GLU A 11 -50.73 -18.03 24.33
CA GLU A 11 -51.65 -18.40 25.40
C GLU A 11 -50.85 -19.04 26.54
N ILE A 12 -50.94 -18.47 27.74
CA ILE A 12 -50.31 -19.01 28.94
C ILE A 12 -51.44 -19.47 29.86
N ILE A 13 -51.46 -20.77 30.15
CA ILE A 13 -52.46 -21.37 31.02
C ILE A 13 -52.16 -20.96 32.46
N LEU A 14 -53.03 -20.12 33.04
CA LEU A 14 -53.02 -19.86 34.47
C LEU A 14 -53.53 -21.08 35.21
N THR A 15 -52.78 -21.55 36.19
CA THR A 15 -53.24 -22.61 37.08
C THR A 15 -54.23 -22.07 38.11
N ASP A 16 -55.20 -22.89 38.51
CA ASP A 16 -56.27 -22.47 39.42
C ASP A 16 -55.66 -22.11 40.79
N GLY A 17 -55.84 -20.84 41.21
CA GLY A 17 -55.24 -20.26 42.43
C GLY A 17 -54.06 -19.31 42.20
N GLU A 18 -53.60 -19.13 40.96
CA GLU A 18 -52.49 -18.23 40.63
C GLU A 18 -52.98 -16.78 40.43
N LEU A 19 -52.63 -15.86 41.36
CA LEU A 19 -53.05 -14.46 41.25
C LEU A 19 -52.13 -13.65 40.34
N LEU A 20 -52.72 -12.80 39.50
CA LEU A 20 -52.04 -11.69 38.83
C LEU A 20 -52.16 -10.42 39.68
N VAL A 21 -51.05 -9.93 40.22
CA VAL A 21 -51.05 -8.74 41.07
C VAL A 21 -50.26 -7.64 40.39
N SER A 22 -50.91 -6.50 40.14
CA SER A 22 -50.25 -5.24 39.79
C SER A 22 -50.70 -4.11 40.70
N ARG A 23 -49.83 -3.15 40.98
CA ARG A 23 -50.13 -1.93 41.73
C ARG A 23 -49.78 -0.73 40.87
N THR A 24 -50.69 0.21 40.75
CA THR A 24 -50.52 1.41 39.92
C THR A 24 -50.48 2.64 40.82
N ASP A 25 -49.65 3.63 40.50
CA ASP A 25 -49.70 4.93 41.19
C ASP A 25 -50.90 5.77 40.72
N THR A 26 -51.11 6.91 41.38
CA THR A 26 -52.20 7.85 41.07
C THR A 26 -52.07 8.51 39.70
N THR A 27 -50.96 8.31 38.98
CA THR A 27 -50.73 8.81 37.62
C THR A 27 -50.90 7.74 36.55
N GLY A 28 -51.28 6.51 36.94
CA GLY A 28 -51.51 5.41 36.01
C GLY A 28 -50.25 4.58 35.69
N ARG A 29 -49.12 4.77 36.37
CA ARG A 29 -47.91 3.96 36.17
C ARG A 29 -47.89 2.74 37.08
N ILE A 30 -47.62 1.57 36.50
CA ILE A 30 -47.45 0.32 37.26
C ILE A 30 -46.17 0.42 38.11
N THR A 31 -46.32 0.31 39.43
CA THR A 31 -45.25 0.44 40.45
C THR A 31 -44.82 -0.90 41.04
N PHE A 32 -45.68 -1.92 40.95
CA PHE A 32 -45.39 -3.28 41.41
C PHE A 32 -46.15 -4.28 40.55
N VAL A 33 -45.51 -5.40 40.25
CA VAL A 33 -46.11 -6.59 39.65
C VAL A 33 -45.56 -7.83 40.36
N ASN A 34 -46.37 -8.87 40.52
CA ASN A 34 -45.90 -10.15 41.03
C ASN A 34 -45.30 -11.03 39.91
N LYS A 35 -44.66 -12.14 40.30
CA LYS A 35 -43.94 -13.03 39.38
C LYS A 35 -44.83 -13.57 38.25
N ALA A 36 -46.03 -14.07 38.57
CA ALA A 36 -46.99 -14.55 37.59
C ALA A 36 -47.34 -13.49 36.53
N PHE A 37 -47.47 -12.21 36.93
CA PHE A 37 -47.71 -11.12 35.98
C PHE A 37 -46.53 -10.86 35.05
N VAL A 38 -45.28 -10.96 35.53
CA VAL A 38 -44.09 -10.80 34.68
C VAL A 38 -43.96 -11.96 33.70
N ASP A 39 -44.21 -13.19 34.17
CA ASP A 39 -44.10 -14.40 33.37
C ASP A 39 -45.19 -14.45 32.28
N ILE A 40 -46.41 -13.97 32.59
CA ILE A 40 -47.55 -13.94 31.65
C ILE A 40 -47.50 -12.74 30.69
N SER A 41 -47.10 -11.56 31.16
CA SER A 41 -47.04 -10.35 30.32
C SER A 41 -45.93 -10.38 29.27
N GLY A 42 -45.02 -11.36 29.33
CA GLY A 42 -43.91 -11.48 28.38
C GLY A 42 -42.91 -10.33 28.44
N PHE A 43 -42.98 -9.47 29.46
CA PHE A 43 -42.06 -8.35 29.69
C PHE A 43 -41.07 -8.67 30.82
N PRO A 44 -40.03 -9.49 30.59
CA PRO A 44 -38.98 -9.69 31.57
C PRO A 44 -38.10 -8.43 31.60
N MET A 45 -38.46 -7.44 32.44
CA MET A 45 -37.61 -6.27 32.71
C MET A 45 -36.19 -6.66 33.18
N VAL A 46 -36.06 -7.83 33.81
CA VAL A 46 -34.76 -8.41 34.23
C VAL A 46 -34.00 -9.03 33.06
N GLY A 47 -34.68 -9.68 32.11
CA GLY A 47 -34.06 -10.28 30.92
C GLY A 47 -33.71 -9.25 29.85
N SER A 48 -34.52 -8.20 29.67
CA SER A 48 -34.24 -7.11 28.73
C SER A 48 -33.01 -6.31 29.14
N ALA A 49 -32.81 -6.05 30.44
CA ALA A 49 -31.62 -5.35 30.93
C ALA A 49 -30.34 -6.17 30.76
N ASP A 50 -30.40 -7.48 30.98
CA ASP A 50 -29.26 -8.39 30.80
C ASP A 50 -28.88 -8.56 29.32
N ARG A 51 -29.89 -8.65 28.44
CA ARG A 51 -29.69 -8.64 26.96
C ARG A 51 -29.05 -7.35 26.48
N VAL A 52 -29.54 -6.18 26.92
CA VAL A 52 -28.94 -4.88 26.58
C VAL A 52 -27.50 -4.77 27.11
N CYS A 53 -27.21 -5.29 28.31
CA CYS A 53 -25.84 -5.31 28.84
C CYS A 53 -24.92 -6.19 27.99
N THR A 54 -25.40 -7.35 27.55
CA THR A 54 -24.65 -8.29 26.71
C THR A 54 -24.40 -7.70 25.32
N GLU A 55 -25.41 -7.11 24.69
CA GLU A 55 -25.27 -6.39 23.42
C GLU A 55 -24.31 -5.20 23.54
N ALA A 56 -24.41 -4.40 24.61
CA ALA A 56 -23.49 -3.28 24.85
C ALA A 56 -22.03 -3.74 25.02
N ARG A 57 -21.78 -4.87 25.70
CA ARG A 57 -20.44 -5.47 25.80
C ARG A 57 -19.93 -5.94 24.44
N SER A 58 -20.78 -6.57 23.64
CA SER A 58 -20.44 -6.99 22.27
C SER A 58 -20.08 -5.79 21.38
N VAL A 59 -20.89 -4.72 21.41
CA VAL A 59 -20.61 -3.47 20.69
C VAL A 59 -19.31 -2.83 21.17
N ALA A 60 -19.04 -2.81 22.47
CA ALA A 60 -17.79 -2.26 23.02
C ALA A 60 -16.55 -3.06 22.58
N ALA A 61 -16.65 -4.40 22.55
CA ALA A 61 -15.58 -5.26 22.05
C ALA A 61 -15.35 -5.02 20.55
N ALA A 62 -16.41 -4.97 19.75
CA ALA A 62 -16.34 -4.67 18.31
C ALA A 62 -15.74 -3.28 18.04
N ALA A 63 -16.10 -2.26 18.83
CA ALA A 63 -15.54 -0.92 18.71
C ALA A 63 -14.03 -0.88 19.08
N THR A 64 -13.62 -1.63 20.10
CA THR A 64 -12.20 -1.75 20.49
C THR A 64 -11.39 -2.40 19.36
N GLN A 65 -11.92 -3.46 18.75
CA GLN A 65 -11.30 -4.13 17.61
C GLN A 65 -11.23 -3.21 16.37
N ALA A 66 -12.31 -2.48 16.07
CA ALA A 66 -12.32 -1.52 14.98
C ALA A 66 -11.28 -0.41 15.17
N GLN A 67 -11.09 0.07 16.41
CA GLN A 67 -10.06 1.06 16.72
C GLN A 67 -8.64 0.51 16.55
N ALA A 68 -8.40 -0.74 16.94
CA ALA A 68 -7.13 -1.41 16.69
C ALA A 68 -6.85 -1.49 15.17
N ASN A 69 -7.86 -1.85 14.37
CA ASN A 69 -7.73 -1.90 12.92
C ASN A 69 -7.43 -0.52 12.31
N VAL A 70 -8.10 0.54 12.79
CA VAL A 70 -7.83 1.93 12.35
C VAL A 70 -6.39 2.36 12.64
N GLN A 71 -5.82 1.96 13.79
CA GLN A 71 -4.42 2.24 14.11
C GLN A 71 -3.45 1.51 13.18
N VAL A 72 -3.73 0.26 12.83
CA VAL A 72 -2.95 -0.51 11.85
C VAL A 72 -3.00 0.16 10.48
N VAL A 73 -4.18 0.60 10.03
CA VAL A 73 -4.34 1.34 8.78
C VAL A 73 -3.55 2.64 8.81
N ALA A 74 -3.64 3.44 9.87
CA ALA A 74 -2.89 4.69 9.99
C ALA A 74 -1.37 4.47 9.86
N ALA A 75 -0.82 3.49 10.57
CA ALA A 75 0.59 3.13 10.48
C ALA A 75 1.00 2.68 9.06
N ALA A 76 0.17 1.87 8.39
CA ALA A 76 0.41 1.47 7.00
C ALA A 76 0.38 2.67 6.04
N THR A 77 -0.50 3.63 6.29
CA THR A 77 -0.67 4.85 5.49
C THR A 77 0.54 5.79 5.62
N GLU A 78 1.13 5.89 6.82
CA GLU A 78 2.39 6.61 7.06
C GLU A 78 3.56 5.95 6.32
N GLN A 79 3.67 4.62 6.36
CA GLN A 79 4.69 3.86 5.62
C GLN A 79 4.55 4.05 4.10
N LEU A 80 3.32 4.03 3.57
CA LEU A 80 3.04 4.31 2.16
C LEU A 80 3.45 5.73 1.78
N THR A 81 3.14 6.72 2.61
CA THR A 81 3.53 8.12 2.37
C THR A 81 5.05 8.26 2.25
N SER A 82 5.80 7.63 3.17
CA SER A 82 7.27 7.60 3.10
C SER A 82 7.77 6.96 1.81
N SER A 83 7.14 5.85 1.39
CA SER A 83 7.54 5.12 0.18
C SER A 83 7.28 5.94 -1.09
N ILE A 84 6.13 6.63 -1.18
CA ILE A 84 5.79 7.51 -2.31
C ILE A 84 6.79 8.68 -2.40
N GLN A 85 7.18 9.27 -1.27
CA GLN A 85 8.19 10.33 -1.24
C GLN A 85 9.56 9.83 -1.74
N GLU A 86 9.98 8.64 -1.32
CA GLU A 86 11.23 8.05 -1.78
C GLU A 86 11.21 7.78 -3.29
N ILE A 87 10.12 7.19 -3.80
CA ILE A 87 9.92 6.94 -5.24
C ILE A 87 9.97 8.27 -6.01
N SER A 88 9.31 9.32 -5.50
CA SER A 88 9.31 10.65 -6.12
C SER A 88 10.72 11.27 -6.20
N VAL A 89 11.55 11.09 -5.17
CA VAL A 89 12.95 11.52 -5.20
C VAL A 89 13.75 10.73 -6.24
N ARG A 90 13.58 9.41 -6.28
CA ARG A 90 14.25 8.51 -7.24
C ARG A 90 13.84 8.80 -8.69
N LEU A 91 12.58 9.19 -8.92
CA LEU A 91 12.09 9.61 -10.24
C LEU A 91 12.76 10.90 -10.71
N ARG A 92 12.85 11.93 -9.86
CA ARG A 92 13.58 13.17 -10.20
C ARG A 92 15.05 12.91 -10.53
N GLN A 93 15.68 11.99 -9.80
CA GLN A 93 17.04 11.54 -10.09
C GLN A 93 17.13 10.83 -11.45
N SER A 94 16.16 9.94 -11.77
CA SER A 94 16.09 9.29 -13.08
C SER A 94 15.95 10.30 -14.21
N THR A 95 15.02 11.25 -14.12
CA THR A 95 14.87 12.32 -15.14
C THR A 95 16.18 13.08 -15.35
N THR A 96 16.90 13.41 -14.27
CA THR A 96 18.20 14.09 -14.37
C THR A 96 19.26 13.21 -15.06
N LEU A 97 19.29 11.91 -14.77
CA LEU A 97 20.18 10.94 -15.43
C LEU A 97 19.87 10.81 -16.92
N THR A 98 18.59 10.70 -17.27
CA THR A 98 18.08 10.65 -18.65
C THR A 98 18.51 11.88 -19.44
N GLN A 99 18.34 13.09 -18.88
CA GLN A 99 18.78 14.35 -19.52
C GLN A 99 20.31 14.38 -19.75
N ARG A 100 21.09 13.93 -18.77
CA ARG A 100 22.56 13.81 -18.91
C ARG A 100 22.94 12.82 -20.00
N ALA A 101 22.22 11.70 -20.10
CA ALA A 101 22.45 10.69 -21.12
C ALA A 101 22.14 11.24 -22.54
N VAL A 102 21.05 12.01 -22.71
CA VAL A 102 20.75 12.71 -23.97
C VAL A 102 21.89 13.66 -24.35
N ALA A 103 22.34 14.51 -23.42
CA ALA A 103 23.44 15.44 -23.67
C ALA A 103 24.76 14.72 -24.03
N SER A 104 25.04 13.59 -23.38
CA SER A 104 26.19 12.75 -23.70
C SER A 104 26.08 12.12 -25.09
N GLY A 105 24.88 11.67 -25.47
CA GLY A 105 24.58 11.15 -26.81
C GLY A 105 24.82 12.21 -27.89
N GLN A 106 24.31 13.43 -27.69
CA GLN A 106 24.52 14.57 -28.60
C GLN A 106 26.01 14.88 -28.81
N ARG A 107 26.79 14.97 -27.72
CA ARG A 107 28.25 15.19 -27.80
C ARG A 107 28.98 14.06 -28.54
N THR A 108 28.50 12.82 -28.37
CA THR A 108 29.05 11.66 -29.09
C THR A 108 28.76 11.75 -30.58
N GLN A 109 27.53 12.13 -30.97
CA GLN A 109 27.18 12.36 -32.38
C GLN A 109 28.03 13.46 -33.02
N GLU A 110 28.25 14.58 -32.32
CA GLU A 110 29.14 15.66 -32.80
C GLU A 110 30.57 15.17 -33.02
N THR A 111 31.09 14.38 -32.09
CA THR A 111 32.45 13.81 -32.18
C THR A 111 32.56 12.87 -33.38
N ILE A 112 31.59 11.97 -33.58
CA ILE A 112 31.57 11.06 -34.72
C ILE A 112 31.47 11.84 -36.04
N ARG A 113 30.67 12.90 -36.09
CA ARG A 113 30.56 13.76 -37.27
C ARG A 113 31.87 14.47 -37.59
N SER A 114 32.59 14.95 -36.57
CA SER A 114 33.92 15.54 -36.73
C SER A 114 34.93 14.51 -37.28
N LEU A 115 34.90 13.29 -36.76
CA LEU A 115 35.73 12.19 -37.26
C LEU A 115 35.40 11.82 -38.71
N ALA A 116 34.13 11.79 -39.09
CA ALA A 116 33.70 11.52 -40.46
C ALA A 116 34.21 12.59 -41.44
N ASN A 117 34.15 13.87 -41.05
CA ASN A 117 34.73 14.96 -41.82
C ASN A 117 36.25 14.83 -41.96
N ALA A 118 36.95 14.47 -40.87
CA ALA A 118 38.39 14.24 -40.90
C ALA A 118 38.76 13.08 -41.83
N ALA A 119 38.03 11.96 -41.77
CA ALA A 119 38.20 10.83 -42.67
C ALA A 119 37.96 11.21 -44.14
N GLY A 120 36.97 12.07 -44.42
CA GLY A 120 36.74 12.62 -45.76
C GLY A 120 37.94 13.40 -46.30
N ARG A 121 38.53 14.28 -45.49
CA ARG A 121 39.74 15.03 -45.85
C ARG A 121 40.95 14.12 -46.11
N VAL A 122 41.10 13.05 -45.32
CA VAL A 122 42.13 12.04 -45.57
C VAL A 122 41.87 11.36 -46.93
N GLY A 123 40.62 11.04 -47.25
CA GLY A 123 40.23 10.50 -48.55
C GLY A 123 40.62 11.40 -49.73
N GLU A 124 40.44 12.72 -49.61
CA GLU A 124 40.88 13.68 -50.63
C GLU A 124 42.40 13.67 -50.82
N VAL A 125 43.17 13.60 -49.74
CA VAL A 125 44.64 13.52 -49.79
C VAL A 125 45.09 12.21 -50.44
N VAL A 126 44.47 11.08 -50.07
CA VAL A 126 44.80 9.77 -50.64
C VAL A 126 44.50 9.73 -52.14
N LYS A 127 43.39 10.34 -52.58
CA LYS A 127 43.07 10.49 -54.00
C LYS A 127 44.15 11.28 -54.74
N LEU A 128 44.61 12.40 -54.18
CA LEU A 128 45.70 13.18 -54.77
C LEU A 128 46.99 12.37 -54.89
N ILE A 129 47.33 11.57 -53.87
CA ILE A 129 48.52 10.69 -53.90
C ILE A 129 48.39 9.65 -55.01
N ASN A 130 47.19 9.06 -55.19
CA ASN A 130 46.95 8.11 -56.27
C ASN A 130 47.08 8.75 -57.66
N ASP A 131 46.60 9.98 -57.83
CA ASP A 131 46.74 10.74 -59.07
C ASP A 131 48.23 11.03 -59.37
N ILE A 132 49.00 11.43 -58.35
CA ILE A 132 50.46 11.64 -58.45
C ILE A 132 51.17 10.34 -58.81
N ALA A 133 50.81 9.21 -58.18
CA ALA A 133 51.39 7.90 -58.47
C ALA A 133 51.11 7.48 -59.92
N THR A 134 49.89 7.68 -60.39
CA THR A 134 49.49 7.41 -61.77
C THR A 134 50.27 8.27 -62.78
N GLN A 135 50.41 9.57 -62.51
CA GLN A 135 51.20 10.48 -63.34
C GLN A 135 52.69 10.12 -63.34
N THR A 136 53.24 9.76 -62.17
CA THR A 136 54.63 9.33 -62.02
C THR A 136 54.89 8.04 -62.80
N ASN A 137 53.95 7.10 -62.78
CA ASN A 137 54.01 5.87 -63.56
C ASN A 137 54.06 6.15 -65.08
N LEU A 138 53.24 7.08 -65.56
CA LEU A 138 53.26 7.51 -66.97
C LEU A 138 54.57 8.21 -67.36
N LEU A 139 55.09 9.08 -66.49
CA LEU A 139 56.38 9.75 -66.71
C LEU A 139 57.53 8.74 -66.75
N ALA A 140 57.54 7.77 -65.83
CA ALA A 140 58.54 6.71 -65.78
C ALA A 140 58.46 5.81 -67.03
N LEU A 141 57.25 5.50 -67.51
CA LEU A 141 57.06 4.75 -68.75
C LEU A 141 57.65 5.50 -69.96
N ASN A 142 57.36 6.80 -70.09
CA ASN A 142 57.93 7.62 -71.16
C ASN A 142 59.46 7.66 -71.10
N ALA A 143 60.03 7.76 -69.89
CA ALA A 143 61.48 7.72 -69.69
C ALA A 143 62.08 6.35 -70.07
N THR A 144 61.41 5.24 -69.75
CA THR A 144 61.84 3.89 -70.19
C THR A 144 61.83 3.76 -71.71
N ILE A 145 60.84 4.34 -72.40
CA ILE A 145 60.77 4.35 -73.88
C ILE A 145 61.94 5.15 -74.46
N GLU A 146 62.22 6.34 -73.95
CA GLU A 146 63.32 7.17 -74.47
C GLU A 146 64.71 6.57 -74.15
N ALA A 147 64.86 5.94 -72.98
CA ALA A 147 66.07 5.21 -72.62
C ALA A 147 66.32 4.02 -73.56
N ALA A 148 65.28 3.30 -73.97
CA ALA A 148 65.38 2.25 -74.99
C ALA A 148 65.80 2.81 -76.35
N ARG A 149 65.30 4.00 -76.71
CA ARG A 149 65.64 4.69 -77.96
C ARG A 149 67.11 5.12 -78.02
N ALA A 150 67.68 5.52 -76.89
CA ALA A 150 69.11 5.86 -76.76
C ALA A 150 70.05 4.63 -76.80
N GLY A 151 69.51 3.41 -76.85
CA GLY A 151 70.27 2.17 -77.01
C GLY A 151 71.26 1.92 -75.86
N ALA A 152 72.52 1.64 -76.17
CA ALA A 152 73.53 1.28 -75.16
C ALA A 152 73.84 2.40 -74.17
N MET A 153 73.71 3.67 -74.59
CA MET A 153 73.97 4.84 -73.74
C MET A 153 72.84 5.08 -72.71
N GLY A 154 71.64 4.55 -72.96
CA GLY A 154 70.46 4.72 -72.11
C GLY A 154 70.27 3.67 -71.01
N ARG A 155 71.12 2.62 -70.93
CA ARG A 155 70.88 1.48 -70.02
C ARG A 155 70.74 1.87 -68.55
N GLY A 156 71.58 2.78 -68.06
CA GLY A 156 71.50 3.25 -66.66
C GLY A 156 70.20 4.00 -66.37
N PHE A 157 69.78 4.86 -67.30
CA PHE A 157 68.48 5.55 -67.23
C PHE A 157 67.30 4.58 -67.28
N ALA A 158 67.38 3.52 -68.09
CA ALA A 158 66.32 2.52 -68.19
C ALA A 158 66.09 1.77 -66.86
N VAL A 159 67.15 1.47 -66.11
CA VAL A 159 67.04 0.83 -64.79
C VAL A 159 66.33 1.75 -63.80
N VAL A 160 66.75 3.01 -63.72
CA VAL A 160 66.14 4.00 -62.82
C VAL A 160 64.66 4.23 -63.19
N ALA A 161 64.36 4.38 -64.47
CA ALA A 161 62.98 4.55 -64.94
C ALA A 161 62.08 3.36 -64.58
N ASN A 162 62.58 2.13 -64.70
CA ASN A 162 61.84 0.94 -64.26
C ASN A 162 61.62 0.89 -62.75
N GLU A 163 62.62 1.27 -61.94
CA GLU A 163 62.48 1.32 -60.48
C GLU A 163 61.41 2.34 -60.05
N VAL A 164 61.45 3.54 -60.64
CA VAL A 164 60.42 4.57 -60.41
C VAL A 164 59.04 4.08 -60.83
N LYS A 165 58.93 3.35 -61.95
CA LYS A 165 57.66 2.76 -62.41
C LYS A 165 57.11 1.74 -61.41
N GLN A 166 57.97 0.90 -60.84
CA GLN A 166 57.58 -0.08 -59.82
C GLN A 166 57.10 0.59 -58.53
N LEU A 167 57.86 1.58 -58.03
CA LEU A 167 57.47 2.36 -56.85
C LEU A 167 56.14 3.09 -57.05
N ALA A 168 55.92 3.67 -58.23
CA ALA A 168 54.66 4.34 -58.56
C ALA A 168 53.47 3.34 -58.57
N THR A 169 53.67 2.16 -59.15
CA THR A 169 52.64 1.10 -59.15
C THR A 169 52.34 0.59 -57.73
N GLN A 170 53.38 0.39 -56.91
CA GLN A 170 53.21 0.00 -55.51
C GLN A 170 52.48 1.09 -54.71
N THR A 171 52.80 2.36 -54.93
CA THR A 171 52.14 3.50 -54.30
C THR A 171 50.65 3.53 -54.64
N ALA A 172 50.29 3.39 -55.92
CA ALA A 172 48.89 3.34 -56.37
C ALA A 172 48.10 2.22 -55.68
N ARG A 173 48.69 1.02 -55.60
CA ARG A 173 48.07 -0.12 -54.90
C ARG A 173 47.86 0.16 -53.40
N SER A 174 48.85 0.72 -52.72
CA SER A 174 48.72 1.10 -51.32
C SER A 174 47.65 2.18 -51.11
N THR A 175 47.53 3.16 -52.01
CA THR A 175 46.47 4.18 -51.92
C THR A 175 45.07 3.61 -52.15
N GLU A 176 44.91 2.61 -53.01
CA GLU A 176 43.63 1.89 -53.17
C GLU A 176 43.23 1.16 -51.89
N GLU A 177 44.18 0.45 -51.24
CA GLU A 177 43.94 -0.22 -49.96
C GLU A 177 43.54 0.76 -48.84
N ILE A 178 44.24 1.91 -48.75
CA ILE A 178 43.90 2.96 -47.78
C ILE A 178 42.51 3.53 -48.08
N THR A 179 42.15 3.73 -49.36
CA THR A 179 40.82 4.22 -49.76
C THR A 179 39.71 3.26 -49.30
N ARG A 180 39.94 1.95 -49.42
CA ARG A 180 39.02 0.93 -48.91
C ARG A 180 38.86 1.05 -47.39
N GLN A 181 39.97 1.16 -46.66
CA GLN A 181 39.93 1.33 -45.19
C GLN A 181 39.19 2.60 -44.75
N ILE A 182 39.40 3.73 -45.45
CA ILE A 182 38.68 4.97 -45.15
C ILE A 182 37.17 4.78 -45.35
N THR A 183 36.77 4.06 -46.40
CA THR A 183 35.35 3.77 -46.67
C THR A 183 34.75 2.90 -45.56
N GLU A 184 35.46 1.85 -45.13
CA GLU A 184 35.04 0.99 -44.01
C GLU A 184 34.89 1.80 -42.70
N ILE A 185 35.84 2.70 -42.42
CA ILE A 185 35.79 3.59 -41.25
C ILE A 185 34.57 4.53 -41.32
N GLN A 186 34.30 5.13 -42.48
CA GLN A 186 33.14 6.00 -42.68
C GLN A 186 31.82 5.24 -42.49
N GLN A 187 31.73 4.01 -42.99
CA GLN A 187 30.56 3.15 -42.77
C GLN A 187 30.37 2.82 -41.28
N ALA A 188 31.44 2.45 -40.58
CA ALA A 188 31.39 2.18 -39.15
C ALA A 188 30.95 3.41 -38.33
N MET A 189 31.42 4.60 -38.71
CA MET A 189 30.98 5.87 -38.12
C MET A 189 29.49 6.11 -38.37
N GLY A 190 28.98 5.85 -39.58
CA GLY A 190 27.55 5.95 -39.89
C GLY A 190 26.69 5.02 -39.01
N SER A 191 27.11 3.76 -38.87
CA SER A 191 26.45 2.81 -37.97
C SER A 191 26.48 3.26 -36.51
N ALA A 192 27.59 3.85 -36.06
CA ALA A 192 27.69 4.39 -34.71
C ALA A 192 26.73 5.56 -34.47
N VAL A 193 26.53 6.46 -35.44
CA VAL A 193 25.53 7.54 -35.34
C VAL A 193 24.12 6.98 -35.18
N ASN A 194 23.76 5.97 -35.99
CA ASN A 194 22.45 5.32 -35.89
C ASN A 194 22.24 4.68 -34.52
N ALA A 195 23.22 3.92 -34.02
CA ALA A 195 23.15 3.32 -32.69
C ALA A 195 22.98 4.35 -31.57
N VAL A 196 23.65 5.50 -31.66
CA VAL A 196 23.47 6.58 -30.68
C VAL A 196 22.08 7.23 -30.80
N ALA A 197 21.52 7.32 -32.01
CA ALA A 197 20.16 7.82 -32.22
C ALA A 197 19.11 6.86 -31.61
N ASP A 198 19.27 5.56 -31.80
CA ASP A 198 18.38 4.53 -31.22
C ASP A 198 18.42 4.54 -29.69
N ILE A 199 19.62 4.70 -29.11
CA ILE A 199 19.80 4.91 -27.67
C ILE A 199 19.07 6.18 -27.21
N GLY A 200 19.17 7.27 -27.99
CA GLY A 200 18.45 8.52 -27.71
C GLY A 200 16.93 8.33 -27.70
N GLY A 201 16.38 7.55 -28.63
CA GLY A 201 14.96 7.19 -28.65
C GLY A 201 14.54 6.42 -27.41
N THR A 202 15.30 5.38 -27.05
CA THR A 202 15.06 4.57 -25.83
C THR A 202 15.09 5.42 -24.57
N ILE A 203 16.03 6.37 -24.47
CA ILE A 203 16.12 7.31 -23.34
C ILE A 203 14.90 8.24 -23.31
N GLY A 204 14.39 8.67 -24.46
CA GLY A 204 13.16 9.45 -24.56
C GLY A 204 11.93 8.69 -24.05
N GLU A 205 11.82 7.39 -24.35
CA GLU A 205 10.78 6.52 -23.81
C GLU A 205 10.88 6.41 -22.27
N ILE A 206 12.09 6.29 -21.73
CA ILE A 206 12.33 6.28 -20.28
C ILE A 206 11.86 7.60 -19.64
N ASP A 207 12.13 8.75 -20.27
CA ASP A 207 11.68 10.06 -19.77
C ASP A 207 10.15 10.12 -19.68
N HIS A 208 9.47 9.67 -20.73
CA HIS A 208 8.01 9.61 -20.78
C HIS A 208 7.44 8.69 -19.69
N ILE A 209 8.02 7.51 -19.49
CA ILE A 209 7.62 6.59 -18.42
C ILE A 209 7.82 7.24 -17.05
N CYS A 210 8.95 7.90 -16.81
CA CYS A 210 9.20 8.61 -15.56
C CYS A 210 8.14 9.70 -15.30
N GLY A 211 7.72 10.42 -16.35
CA GLY A 211 6.63 11.40 -16.28
C GLY A 211 5.29 10.77 -15.87
N SER A 212 4.92 9.65 -16.50
CA SER A 212 3.69 8.93 -16.16
C SER A 212 3.71 8.40 -14.72
N ILE A 213 4.84 7.87 -14.25
CA ILE A 213 4.96 7.41 -12.87
C ILE A 213 4.88 8.60 -11.90
N ALA A 214 5.51 9.74 -12.23
CA ALA A 214 5.43 10.94 -11.39
C ALA A 214 3.98 11.41 -11.21
N ALA A 215 3.19 11.46 -12.28
CA ALA A 215 1.76 11.78 -12.21
C ALA A 215 1.00 10.77 -11.32
N ALA A 216 1.27 9.47 -11.48
CA ALA A 216 0.66 8.44 -10.63
C ALA A 216 1.06 8.57 -9.14
N MET A 217 2.29 8.99 -8.84
CA MET A 217 2.73 9.25 -7.46
C MET A 217 2.00 10.45 -6.83
N GLU A 218 1.71 11.50 -7.61
CA GLU A 218 0.92 12.63 -7.14
C GLU A 218 -0.51 12.20 -6.78
N GLU A 219 -1.14 11.38 -7.63
CA GLU A 219 -2.47 10.81 -7.38
C GLU A 219 -2.46 9.89 -6.14
N GLN A 220 -1.46 9.01 -6.02
CA GLN A 220 -1.30 8.15 -4.84
C GLN A 220 -1.08 8.95 -3.55
N THR A 221 -0.36 10.08 -3.62
CA THR A 221 -0.19 10.97 -2.46
C THR A 221 -1.53 11.51 -2.01
N ALA A 222 -2.38 11.99 -2.93
CA ALA A 222 -3.70 12.50 -2.61
C ALA A 222 -4.60 11.43 -1.98
N ALA A 223 -4.65 10.23 -2.58
CA ALA A 223 -5.45 9.11 -2.05
C ALA A 223 -4.98 8.67 -0.66
N THR A 224 -3.67 8.63 -0.43
CA THR A 224 -3.08 8.25 0.87
C THR A 224 -3.43 9.27 1.97
N LEU A 225 -3.42 10.57 1.64
CA LEU A 225 -3.86 11.63 2.56
C LEU A 225 -5.35 11.53 2.90
N GLU A 226 -6.20 11.18 1.92
CA GLU A 226 -7.62 10.96 2.14
C GLU A 226 -7.89 9.74 3.04
N ILE A 227 -7.16 8.63 2.83
CA ILE A 227 -7.24 7.45 3.72
C ILE A 227 -6.86 7.81 5.15
N ASN A 228 -5.77 8.55 5.34
CA ASN A 228 -5.34 8.97 6.67
C ASN A 228 -6.39 9.87 7.35
N ARG A 229 -6.98 10.80 6.60
CA ARG A 229 -8.08 11.63 7.08
C ARG A 229 -9.31 10.80 7.48
N ASN A 230 -9.74 9.86 6.64
CA ASN A 230 -10.88 9.01 6.93
C ASN A 230 -10.62 8.08 8.14
N ALA A 231 -9.40 7.58 8.30
CA ALA A 231 -9.00 6.77 9.45
C ALA A 231 -9.04 7.58 10.77
N THR A 232 -8.58 8.84 10.73
CA THR A 232 -8.64 9.74 11.89
C THR A 232 -10.06 10.20 12.22
N GLU A 233 -10.91 10.45 11.21
CA GLU A 233 -12.33 10.79 11.41
C GLU A 233 -13.18 9.60 11.91
N THR A 234 -12.83 8.37 11.51
CA THR A 234 -13.51 7.14 11.96
C THR A 234 -13.16 6.75 13.39
N SER A 235 -12.14 7.37 14.01
CA SER A 235 -11.86 7.20 15.43
C SER A 235 -12.97 7.87 16.25
N PRO A 236 -13.87 7.11 16.91
CA PRO A 236 -14.92 7.71 17.69
C PRO A 236 -14.27 8.43 18.87
N ASP A 237 -14.71 9.67 19.09
CA ASP A 237 -14.34 10.48 20.23
C ASP A 237 -14.52 9.67 21.53
N ARG A 238 -13.41 9.28 22.17
CA ARG A 238 -13.37 8.46 23.40
C ARG A 238 -14.26 9.03 24.51
N HIS A 239 -14.56 10.33 24.44
CA HIS A 239 -15.44 11.00 25.40
C HIS A 239 -16.91 10.58 25.31
N ARG A 240 -17.42 10.21 24.13
CA ARG A 240 -18.83 9.86 23.95
C ARG A 240 -19.18 8.50 24.57
N LEU A 241 -18.31 7.50 24.41
CA LEU A 241 -18.47 6.17 25.04
C LEU A 241 -18.16 6.18 26.54
N ARG A 242 -17.24 7.03 27.01
CA ARG A 242 -17.00 7.23 28.45
C ARG A 242 -18.16 7.94 29.17
N GLY A 243 -19.00 8.68 28.43
CA GLY A 243 -20.24 9.27 28.93
C GLY A 243 -21.36 8.24 29.17
N SER A 244 -21.41 7.20 28.34
CA SER A 244 -22.32 6.06 28.46
C SER A 244 -21.72 4.93 29.31
N ARG A 245 -21.33 5.24 30.56
CA ARG A 245 -20.97 4.21 31.54
C ARG A 245 -22.17 3.26 31.77
N PRO A 246 -22.06 1.95 31.50
CA PRO A 246 -23.09 0.97 31.88
C PRO A 246 -23.33 0.94 33.40
N ASP A 247 -22.35 1.36 34.21
CA ASP A 247 -22.50 1.52 35.67
C ASP A 247 -23.53 2.56 36.09
N ARG A 248 -23.88 3.55 35.25
CA ARG A 248 -24.97 4.48 35.59
C ARG A 248 -26.35 3.83 35.41
N LEU A 249 -26.48 2.89 34.48
CA LEU A 249 -27.70 2.10 34.29
C LEU A 249 -27.82 1.02 35.37
N ALA A 250 -26.73 0.29 35.64
CA ALA A 250 -26.65 -0.68 36.74
C ALA A 250 -26.77 0.00 38.12
N GLY A 251 -26.21 1.19 38.30
CA GLY A 251 -26.32 2.00 39.51
C GLY A 251 -27.75 2.51 39.77
N ARG A 252 -28.51 2.85 38.73
CA ARG A 252 -29.95 3.18 38.86
C ARG A 252 -30.78 1.93 39.21
N ALA A 253 -30.44 0.76 38.66
CA ALA A 253 -31.08 -0.51 39.02
C ALA A 253 -30.72 -0.98 40.44
N GLY A 254 -29.46 -0.84 40.85
CA GLY A 254 -28.96 -1.15 42.20
C GLY A 254 -29.48 -0.19 43.27
N ALA A 255 -29.59 1.10 42.97
CA ALA A 255 -30.21 2.09 43.85
C ALA A 255 -31.71 1.79 44.10
N ALA A 256 -32.42 1.26 43.10
CA ALA A 256 -33.80 0.78 43.28
C ALA A 256 -33.89 -0.44 44.21
N ARG A 257 -32.85 -1.29 44.26
CA ARG A 257 -32.76 -2.45 45.16
C ARG A 257 -32.52 -2.04 46.62
N LEU A 258 -31.66 -1.05 46.86
CA LEU A 258 -31.32 -0.57 48.21
C LEU A 258 -32.41 0.30 48.85
N GLN A 259 -33.17 1.09 48.08
CA GLN A 259 -34.31 1.83 48.63
C GLN A 259 -35.48 0.92 49.06
N ARG A 260 -35.63 -0.27 48.46
CA ARG A 260 -36.66 -1.25 48.83
C ARG A 260 -36.33 -2.01 50.12
N GLY A 261 -35.06 -2.36 50.35
CA GLY A 261 -34.64 -3.00 51.61
C GLY A 261 -34.83 -2.12 52.84
N ARG A 262 -34.61 -0.80 52.71
CA ARG A 262 -34.79 0.17 53.81
C ARG A 262 -36.25 0.53 54.12
N ARG A 263 -37.20 0.29 53.20
CA ARG A 263 -38.63 0.54 53.45
C ARG A 263 -39.39 -0.64 54.06
N GLN A 264 -38.87 -1.87 53.98
CA GLN A 264 -39.51 -3.04 54.59
C GLN A 264 -39.24 -3.17 56.11
N HIS A 265 -38.25 -2.46 56.67
CA HIS A 265 -37.90 -2.53 58.09
C HIS A 265 -38.38 -1.36 58.97
N ARG A 266 -39.23 -0.45 58.47
CA ARG A 266 -39.86 0.61 59.29
C ARG A 266 -41.38 0.58 59.12
N GLY A 267 -42.08 -0.07 60.05
CA GLY A 267 -43.49 0.23 60.31
C GLY A 267 -44.37 -0.96 60.71
N THR A 268 -44.32 -1.38 61.98
CA THR A 268 -45.50 -1.90 62.69
C THR A 268 -45.38 -1.58 64.19
N PRO A 269 -46.22 -0.69 64.76
CA PRO A 269 -46.42 -0.64 66.20
C PRO A 269 -47.44 -1.70 66.62
N ALA A 270 -47.17 -2.35 67.75
CA ALA A 270 -47.99 -3.36 68.40
C ALA A 270 -49.18 -2.73 69.16
N GLN A 271 -50.34 -3.42 69.22
CA GLN A 271 -51.19 -3.63 70.43
C GLN A 271 -52.51 -4.43 70.16
N PRO A 272 -53.28 -4.91 71.17
CA PRO A 272 -53.36 -6.35 71.48
C PRO A 272 -54.77 -6.98 71.56
N GLY A 273 -54.81 -8.32 71.59
CA GLY A 273 -55.73 -9.11 72.43
C GLY A 273 -56.97 -9.72 71.78
N GLN A 274 -57.02 -11.05 71.71
CA GLN A 274 -58.06 -11.87 72.35
C GLN A 274 -57.68 -13.37 72.34
N ARG A 275 -58.01 -14.02 73.45
CA ARG A 275 -57.64 -15.39 73.86
C ARG A 275 -58.60 -16.45 73.28
N GLY A 276 -58.09 -17.68 73.19
CA GLY A 276 -58.87 -18.93 73.07
C GLY A 276 -58.07 -19.99 72.30
N ALA A 277 -57.06 -20.62 72.90
CA ALA A 277 -57.16 -21.89 73.64
C ALA A 277 -57.76 -23.05 72.82
N GLN A 278 -56.91 -23.97 72.33
CA GLN A 278 -56.89 -25.36 72.79
C GLN A 278 -55.78 -26.20 72.10
N HIS A 279 -55.17 -27.04 72.94
CA HIS A 279 -54.34 -28.24 72.74
C HIS A 279 -54.26 -28.88 71.35
N GLY A 280 -53.18 -29.55 70.93
CA GLY A 280 -51.99 -30.08 71.59
C GLY A 280 -51.31 -31.05 70.61
N GLY A 281 -50.02 -31.35 70.78
CA GLY A 281 -49.35 -32.33 69.92
C GLY A 281 -47.83 -32.23 69.95
N THR A 282 -47.23 -33.07 70.78
CA THR A 282 -45.82 -33.26 71.10
C THR A 282 -45.00 -33.97 70.02
N GLY A 283 -43.68 -33.71 70.01
CA GLY A 283 -42.62 -34.55 69.44
C GLY A 283 -41.93 -33.90 68.24
N GLY A 284 -40.61 -33.78 68.15
CA GLY A 284 -39.53 -34.25 69.01
C GLY A 284 -38.20 -34.10 68.24
N LEU A 285 -37.15 -33.76 69.00
CA LEU A 285 -35.75 -34.18 68.83
C LEU A 285 -34.86 -33.62 67.68
N THR A 286 -33.99 -32.69 68.06
CA THR A 286 -32.50 -32.67 68.00
C THR A 286 -31.75 -33.62 67.04
N VAL A 287 -30.73 -33.09 66.34
CA VAL A 287 -29.28 -33.50 66.32
C VAL A 287 -28.57 -32.89 65.06
N VAL A 288 -27.57 -31.99 65.25
CA VAL A 288 -26.10 -32.11 64.92
C VAL A 288 -25.82 -32.38 63.43
N GLY A 289 -24.98 -31.67 62.67
CA GLY A 289 -23.68 -31.03 62.92
C GLY A 289 -22.62 -31.70 62.03
N GLY A 290 -21.65 -30.94 61.48
CA GLY A 290 -20.53 -31.40 60.63
C GLY A 290 -20.68 -30.87 59.20
N ASP A 291 -19.99 -29.81 58.76
CA ASP A 291 -18.53 -29.58 58.68
C ASP A 291 -17.85 -30.62 57.79
N ASP A 292 -17.59 -30.24 56.53
CA ASP A 292 -16.35 -30.57 55.83
C ASP A 292 -16.18 -29.68 54.59
N GLY A 293 -15.07 -28.93 54.60
CA GLY A 293 -14.58 -28.10 53.52
C GLY A 293 -13.75 -28.89 52.49
N PRO A 294 -12.91 -28.22 51.67
CA PRO A 294 -13.03 -28.26 50.23
C PRO A 294 -12.01 -29.15 49.51
N GLY A 295 -12.45 -29.83 48.45
CA GLY A 295 -11.59 -30.50 47.48
C GLY A 295 -11.28 -29.60 46.28
N ARG A 296 -10.01 -29.23 46.13
CA ARG A 296 -9.40 -28.67 44.91
C ARG A 296 -8.99 -29.82 43.98
N ASP A 297 -9.24 -29.68 42.68
CA ASP A 297 -8.41 -30.26 41.60
C ASP A 297 -8.81 -29.54 40.29
N SER A 298 -7.94 -28.70 39.71
CA SER A 298 -6.98 -29.03 38.64
C SER A 298 -7.64 -29.27 37.29
N THR A 299 -7.43 -28.36 36.33
CA THR A 299 -6.57 -28.59 35.13
C THR A 299 -6.74 -27.47 34.10
N ASP A 300 -5.59 -26.95 33.69
CA ASP A 300 -5.34 -26.15 32.49
C ASP A 300 -5.52 -26.98 31.21
N GLY A 301 -5.78 -26.29 30.10
CA GLY A 301 -5.27 -26.68 28.78
C GLY A 301 -6.31 -26.83 27.67
N GLU A 302 -6.52 -25.76 26.90
CA GLU A 302 -6.30 -25.68 25.44
C GLU A 302 -6.39 -24.22 24.95
#